data_AF-A0AAD5D871-F1
#
_entry.id   AF-A0AAD5D871-F1
#
_cell.length_a   1.000
_cell.length_b   1.000
_cell.length_c   1.000
_cell.angle_alpha   90.00
_cell.angle_beta   90.00
_cell.angle_gamma   90.00
#
_symmetry.space_group_name_H-M   'P 1'
#
loop_
_entity.id
_entity.type
_entity.pdbx_description
1 polymer ?
#
loop_
_entity_poly.entity_id
_entity_poly.type
_entity_poly.pdbx_seq_one_letter_code
_entity_poly.pdbx_strand_id
1 'polypeptide(L)'
;MEGRARILVVSLLLSCFAVTSYAVYFSSLKETLVVTASPIKGQVLKAGEDKITVTWRFNQTYSAGTDSDYKTVKVAYGQTTDAHKSTNLFDIQAITGRHVSLDIASACFSAFSIVSLAGFFYMEKRKANTSQQK
;
A
#
# COMPACT_ATOMS: atom_id res chain seq x y z
N MET A 1 23.11 32.02 -3.89
CA MET A 1 22.90 30.64 -4.42
C MET A 1 22.41 29.65 -3.35
N GLU A 2 22.69 29.87 -2.05
CA GLU A 2 22.26 28.99 -0.95
C GLU A 2 20.74 28.79 -0.81
N GLY A 3 19.92 29.84 -1.01
CA GLY A 3 18.47 29.73 -0.91
C GLY A 3 17.82 28.87 -2.00
N ARG A 4 18.38 28.88 -3.22
CA ARG A 4 17.86 28.09 -4.35
C ARG A 4 18.13 26.60 -4.17
N ALA A 5 19.31 26.23 -3.67
CA ALA A 5 19.65 24.84 -3.38
C ALA A 5 18.79 24.27 -2.24
N ARG A 6 18.53 25.06 -1.19
CA ARG A 6 17.67 24.64 -0.07
C ARG A 6 16.22 24.42 -0.51
N ILE A 7 15.68 25.30 -1.36
CA ILE A 7 14.33 25.14 -1.92
C ILE A 7 14.24 23.88 -2.79
N LEU A 8 15.23 23.60 -3.63
CA LEU A 8 15.25 22.40 -4.47
C LEU A 8 15.29 21.10 -3.66
N VAL A 9 16.07 21.06 -2.58
CA VAL A 9 16.14 19.89 -1.69
C VAL A 9 14.82 19.68 -0.94
N VAL A 10 14.21 20.75 -0.42
CA VAL A 10 12.92 20.67 0.26
C VAL A 10 11.82 20.22 -0.69
N SER A 11 11.76 20.76 -1.91
CA SER A 11 10.79 20.34 -2.92
C SER A 11 10.95 18.89 -3.35
N LEU A 12 12.19 18.42 -3.50
CA LEU A 12 12.48 17.02 -3.84
C LEU A 12 12.03 16.08 -2.71
N LEU A 13 12.31 16.42 -1.44
CA LEU A 13 11.83 15.66 -0.29
C LEU A 13 10.30 15.69 -0.18
N LEU A 14 9.66 16.83 -0.41
CA LEU A 14 8.19 16.96 -0.38
C LEU A 14 7.52 16.11 -1.48
N SER A 15 8.14 15.99 -2.65
CA SER A 15 7.65 15.12 -3.73
C SER A 15 7.73 13.62 -3.39
N CYS A 16 8.70 13.18 -2.55
CA CYS A 16 8.77 11.79 -2.08
C CYS A 16 7.51 11.41 -1.25
N PHE A 17 6.87 12.37 -0.56
CA PHE A 17 5.68 12.10 0.26
C PHE A 17 4.38 11.98 -0.55
N ALA A 18 4.25 12.71 -1.65
CA ALA A 18 3.01 12.74 -2.44
C ALA A 18 2.69 11.40 -3.15
N VAL A 19 3.72 10.61 -3.48
CA VAL A 19 3.59 9.35 -4.24
C VAL A 19 3.00 8.20 -3.40
N THR A 20 2.97 8.32 -2.07
CA THR A 20 2.60 7.20 -1.18
C THR A 20 1.10 7.01 -0.94
N SER A 21 0.22 7.82 -1.54
CA SER A 21 -1.17 7.95 -1.04
C SER A 21 -2.30 7.32 -1.88
N TYR A 22 -2.03 6.64 -3.01
CA TYR A 22 -3.10 6.11 -3.86
C TYR A 22 -3.43 4.63 -3.62
N ALA A 23 -3.53 4.21 -2.35
CA ALA A 23 -4.07 2.89 -2.02
C ALA A 23 -5.60 2.98 -1.87
N VAL A 24 -6.33 2.27 -2.73
CA VAL A 24 -7.80 2.13 -2.60
C VAL A 24 -8.09 0.94 -1.69
N TYR A 25 -8.71 1.19 -0.55
CA TYR A 25 -9.13 0.14 0.37
C TYR A 25 -10.44 -0.51 -0.10
N PHE A 26 -10.58 -1.82 0.11
CA PHE A 26 -11.83 -2.53 -0.17
C PHE A 26 -13.03 -1.96 0.60
N SER A 27 -12.81 -1.40 1.80
CA SER A 27 -13.83 -0.74 2.60
C SER A 27 -14.36 0.57 1.99
N SER A 28 -13.70 1.11 0.97
CA SER A 28 -14.13 2.30 0.24
C SER A 28 -15.17 1.97 -0.86
N LEU A 29 -15.28 0.69 -1.25
CA LEU A 29 -16.30 0.28 -2.21
C LEU A 29 -17.68 0.32 -1.56
N LYS A 30 -18.68 0.76 -2.35
CA LYS A 30 -20.09 0.70 -1.97
C LYS A 30 -20.51 -0.75 -1.70
N GLU A 31 -21.34 -0.98 -0.68
CA GLU A 31 -21.87 -2.30 -0.33
C GLU A 31 -23.02 -2.71 -1.27
N THR A 32 -22.68 -2.96 -2.53
CA THR A 32 -23.63 -3.35 -3.58
C THR A 32 -24.01 -4.84 -3.53
N LEU A 33 -23.20 -5.66 -2.86
CA LEU A 33 -23.45 -7.08 -2.64
C LEU A 33 -23.65 -7.33 -1.15
N VAL A 34 -24.85 -7.77 -0.77
CA VAL A 34 -25.15 -8.19 0.60
C VAL A 34 -24.94 -9.70 0.70
N VAL A 35 -24.09 -10.09 1.64
CA VAL A 35 -23.79 -11.50 1.94
C VAL A 35 -24.36 -11.82 3.31
N THR A 36 -25.22 -12.83 3.38
CA THR A 36 -25.80 -13.31 4.65
C THR A 36 -25.47 -14.78 4.82
N ALA A 37 -25.15 -15.18 6.04
CA ALA A 37 -24.87 -16.57 6.37
C ALA A 37 -25.81 -17.02 7.50
N SER A 38 -26.34 -18.22 7.34
CA SER A 38 -26.94 -19.01 8.41
C SER A 38 -26.02 -20.20 8.62
N PRO A 39 -25.65 -20.55 9.86
CA PRO A 39 -26.29 -20.18 11.12
C PRO A 39 -25.68 -18.94 11.79
N ILE A 40 -26.41 -18.38 12.76
CA ILE A 40 -26.00 -17.16 13.47
C ILE A 40 -24.73 -17.37 14.31
N LYS A 41 -23.95 -16.29 14.48
CA LYS A 41 -22.71 -16.30 15.26
C LYS A 41 -22.98 -16.80 16.69
N GLY A 42 -22.25 -17.83 17.11
CA GLY A 42 -22.36 -18.41 18.46
C GLY A 42 -23.23 -19.66 18.55
N GLN A 43 -23.82 -20.11 17.45
CA GLN A 43 -24.54 -21.39 17.40
C GLN A 43 -23.55 -22.56 17.19
N VAL A 44 -23.64 -23.59 18.04
CA VAL A 44 -22.83 -24.80 17.90
C VAL A 44 -23.49 -25.69 16.85
N LEU A 45 -22.72 -26.10 15.84
CA LEU A 45 -23.19 -26.97 14.76
C LEU A 45 -22.71 -28.39 14.92
N LYS A 46 -23.57 -29.33 14.53
CA LYS A 46 -23.27 -30.74 14.41
C LYS A 46 -22.75 -31.06 13.01
N ALA A 47 -21.54 -31.60 12.96
CA ALA A 47 -20.93 -32.05 11.72
C ALA A 47 -21.79 -33.15 11.06
N GLY A 48 -22.10 -32.98 9.77
CA GLY A 48 -22.86 -33.94 8.98
C GLY A 48 -24.39 -33.88 9.13
N GLU A 49 -24.92 -33.08 10.07
CA GLU A 49 -26.36 -32.87 10.26
C GLU A 49 -26.76 -31.44 9.88
N ASP A 50 -25.96 -30.45 10.30
CA ASP A 50 -26.28 -29.03 10.10
C ASP A 50 -25.75 -28.46 8.78
N LYS A 51 -26.58 -27.64 8.12
CA LYS A 51 -26.26 -27.00 6.85
C LYS A 51 -25.94 -25.51 7.04
N ILE A 52 -24.78 -25.10 6.55
CA ILE A 52 -24.44 -23.69 6.39
C ILE A 52 -25.04 -23.20 5.07
N THR A 53 -25.84 -22.14 5.12
CA THR A 53 -26.43 -21.50 3.95
C THR A 53 -25.86 -20.10 3.82
N VAL A 54 -25.20 -19.82 2.70
CA VAL A 54 -24.72 -18.48 2.36
C VAL A 54 -25.60 -17.95 1.23
N THR A 55 -26.25 -16.81 1.49
CA THR A 55 -27.13 -16.15 0.54
C THR A 55 -26.50 -14.84 0.08
N TRP A 56 -26.39 -14.70 -1.23
CA TRP A 56 -25.82 -13.54 -1.92
C TRP A 56 -26.96 -12.78 -2.59
N ARG A 57 -27.04 -11.47 -2.40
CA ARG A 57 -28.06 -10.63 -3.05
C ARG A 57 -27.50 -9.26 -3.41
N PHE A 58 -27.97 -8.69 -4.51
CA PHE A 58 -27.67 -7.30 -4.85
C PHE A 58 -28.42 -6.35 -3.93
N ASN A 59 -27.76 -5.27 -3.52
CA ASN A 59 -28.35 -4.23 -2.70
C ASN A 59 -29.15 -3.25 -3.57
N GLN A 60 -30.47 -3.44 -3.60
CA GLN A 60 -31.39 -2.71 -4.47
C GLN A 60 -31.61 -1.24 -4.06
N THR A 61 -30.99 -0.78 -2.97
CA THR A 61 -30.97 0.66 -2.64
C THR A 61 -30.15 1.47 -3.65
N TYR A 62 -29.28 0.80 -4.41
CA TYR A 62 -28.49 1.42 -5.47
C TYR A 62 -29.13 1.19 -6.84
N SER A 63 -28.97 2.17 -7.73
CA SER A 63 -29.42 2.07 -9.12
C SER A 63 -28.66 0.97 -9.87
N ALA A 64 -29.33 0.36 -10.85
CA ALA A 64 -28.68 -0.56 -11.77
C ALA A 64 -27.47 0.09 -12.44
N GLY A 65 -26.35 -0.64 -12.54
CA GLY A 65 -25.10 -0.15 -13.10
C GLY A 65 -24.17 0.57 -12.11
N THR A 66 -24.47 0.58 -10.80
CA THR A 66 -23.56 1.11 -9.77
C THR A 66 -22.20 0.37 -9.72
N ASP A 67 -22.18 -0.87 -10.18
CA ASP A 67 -21.01 -1.72 -10.32
C ASP A 67 -20.22 -1.48 -11.62
N SER A 68 -20.66 -0.57 -12.50
CA SER A 68 -19.96 -0.26 -13.77
C SER A 68 -18.54 0.26 -13.55
N ASP A 69 -18.29 0.89 -12.40
CA ASP A 69 -16.97 1.40 -12.02
C ASP A 69 -16.05 0.32 -11.43
N TYR A 70 -16.60 -0.88 -11.15
CA TYR A 70 -15.84 -1.96 -10.54
C TYR A 70 -14.85 -2.57 -11.54
N LYS A 71 -13.67 -2.92 -11.02
CA LYS A 71 -12.66 -3.63 -11.79
C LYS A 71 -12.81 -5.12 -11.55
N THR A 72 -12.86 -5.88 -12.64
CA THR A 72 -12.77 -7.34 -12.56
C THR A 72 -11.37 -7.72 -12.11
N VAL A 73 -11.27 -8.33 -10.93
CA VAL A 73 -10.02 -8.88 -10.40
C VAL A 73 -10.20 -10.38 -10.24
N LYS A 74 -9.27 -11.16 -10.76
CA LYS A 74 -9.30 -12.62 -10.62
C LYS A 74 -8.86 -12.99 -9.19
N VAL A 75 -9.82 -13.38 -8.39
CA VAL A 75 -9.62 -13.90 -7.02
C VAL A 75 -10.08 -15.35 -6.97
N ALA A 76 -9.15 -16.31 -6.90
CA ALA A 76 -9.43 -17.73 -6.64
C ALA A 76 -9.86 -18.00 -5.18
N TYR A 77 -11.15 -18.21 -4.97
CA TYR A 77 -11.64 -18.61 -3.66
C TYR A 77 -11.57 -20.14 -3.51
N GLY A 78 -10.86 -20.63 -2.47
CA GLY A 78 -10.88 -22.05 -2.05
C GLY A 78 -9.88 -23.00 -2.73
N GLN A 79 -9.31 -22.66 -3.89
CA GLN A 79 -8.21 -23.39 -4.51
C GLN A 79 -7.17 -22.38 -4.98
N THR A 80 -5.95 -22.49 -4.44
CA THR A 80 -4.83 -21.60 -4.79
C THR A 80 -4.15 -22.02 -6.08
N THR A 81 -4.68 -22.99 -6.84
CA THR A 81 -3.99 -23.63 -7.97
C THR A 81 -4.88 -23.63 -9.21
N ASP A 82 -4.28 -23.53 -10.40
CA ASP A 82 -4.99 -23.46 -11.69
C ASP A 82 -5.91 -24.68 -11.96
N ALA A 83 -6.68 -24.65 -13.06
CA ALA A 83 -7.62 -25.74 -13.40
C ALA A 83 -6.95 -27.12 -13.51
N HIS A 84 -5.66 -27.17 -13.88
CA HIS A 84 -4.84 -28.38 -13.91
C HIS A 84 -4.06 -28.65 -12.61
N LYS A 85 -4.27 -27.84 -11.57
CA LYS A 85 -3.60 -27.94 -10.26
C LYS A 85 -2.06 -27.92 -10.35
N SER A 86 -1.50 -27.24 -11.35
CA SER A 86 -0.06 -27.24 -11.66
C SER A 86 0.69 -26.02 -11.14
N THR A 87 0.02 -24.88 -10.98
CA THR A 87 0.61 -23.58 -10.66
C THR A 87 -0.29 -22.80 -9.73
N ASN A 88 0.31 -22.07 -8.79
CA ASN A 88 -0.48 -21.28 -7.86
C ASN A 88 -1.09 -20.06 -8.58
N LEU A 89 -2.42 -19.90 -8.48
CA LEU A 89 -3.18 -18.75 -8.98
C LEU A 89 -2.89 -17.47 -8.18
N PHE A 90 -2.35 -17.63 -6.97
CA PHE A 90 -1.87 -16.51 -6.16
C PHE A 90 -0.56 -16.88 -5.52
N ASP A 91 0.38 -15.96 -5.64
CA ASP A 91 1.58 -15.98 -4.83
C ASP A 91 1.33 -15.07 -3.63
N ILE A 92 1.34 -15.64 -2.42
CA ILE A 92 1.32 -14.83 -1.20
C ILE A 92 2.74 -14.28 -1.08
N GLN A 93 2.96 -13.14 -1.72
CA GLN A 93 4.13 -12.34 -1.42
C GLN A 93 3.94 -11.85 0.01
N ALA A 94 4.69 -12.43 0.96
CA ALA A 94 4.75 -11.89 2.31
C ALA A 94 5.13 -10.39 2.21
N ILE A 95 4.97 -9.61 3.29
CA ILE A 95 5.45 -8.21 3.39
C ILE A 95 6.99 -8.11 3.17
N THR A 96 7.64 -9.21 2.78
CA THR A 96 8.98 -9.29 2.19
C THR A 96 9.03 -8.92 0.70
N GLY A 97 7.90 -8.65 0.04
CA GLY A 97 7.85 -8.10 -1.31
C GLY A 97 8.32 -6.64 -1.30
N ARG A 98 9.45 -6.38 -1.97
CA ARG A 98 10.06 -5.07 -2.28
C ARG A 98 9.03 -3.93 -2.25
N HIS A 99 8.77 -3.38 -1.06
CA HIS A 99 7.75 -2.36 -0.91
C HIS A 99 8.29 -1.14 -1.63
N VAL A 100 7.66 -0.73 -2.72
CA VAL A 100 8.16 0.40 -3.53
C VAL A 100 8.32 1.65 -2.65
N SER A 101 7.46 1.79 -1.64
CA SER A 101 7.58 2.84 -0.62
C SER A 101 8.83 2.71 0.26
N LEU A 102 9.27 1.49 0.60
CA LEU A 102 10.50 1.24 1.36
C LEU A 102 11.73 1.55 0.50
N ASP A 103 11.73 1.13 -0.76
CA ASP A 103 12.82 1.45 -1.70
C ASP A 103 12.94 2.96 -1.90
N ILE A 104 11.81 3.64 -2.15
CA ILE A 104 11.76 5.11 -2.31
C ILE A 104 12.22 5.80 -1.02
N ALA A 105 11.72 5.38 0.15
CA ALA A 105 12.14 5.95 1.42
C ALA A 105 13.64 5.76 1.66
N SER A 106 14.17 4.57 1.38
CA SER A 106 15.60 4.27 1.52
C SER A 106 16.46 5.12 0.57
N ALA A 107 15.98 5.38 -0.65
CA ALA A 107 16.64 6.25 -1.61
C ALA A 107 16.64 7.72 -1.13
N CYS A 108 15.50 8.25 -0.66
CA CYS A 108 15.43 9.62 -0.14
C CYS A 108 16.31 9.79 1.12
N PHE A 109 16.32 8.81 2.05
CA PHE A 109 17.16 8.86 3.26
C PHE A 109 18.66 8.71 2.98
N SER A 110 19.06 7.83 2.05
CA SER A 110 20.47 7.66 1.68
C SER A 110 21.04 8.91 1.00
N ALA A 111 20.30 9.51 0.07
CA ALA A 111 20.67 10.78 -0.56
C ALA A 111 20.81 11.90 0.48
N PHE A 112 19.87 12.00 1.43
CA PHE A 112 19.93 13.00 2.50
C PHE A 112 21.16 12.82 3.41
N SER A 113 21.52 11.57 3.75
CA SER A 113 22.70 11.28 4.56
C SER A 113 24.00 11.72 3.88
N ILE A 114 24.13 11.49 2.57
CA ILE A 114 25.34 11.88 1.83
C ILE A 114 25.43 13.41 1.71
N VAL A 115 24.32 14.07 1.39
CA VAL A 115 24.27 15.54 1.24
C VAL A 115 24.57 16.24 2.57
N SER A 116 24.02 15.75 3.68
CA SER A 116 24.28 16.32 5.01
C SER A 116 25.75 16.16 5.43
N LEU A 117 26.37 15.01 5.16
CA LEU A 117 27.79 14.78 5.45
C LEU A 117 28.70 15.71 4.62
N ALA A 118 28.44 15.85 3.32
CA ALA A 118 29.20 16.76 2.46
C ALA A 118 29.04 18.23 2.89
N GLY A 119 27.82 18.62 3.29
CA GLY A 119 27.54 19.94 3.84
C GLY A 119 28.30 20.21 5.15
N PHE A 120 28.39 19.22 6.03
CA PHE A 120 29.15 19.32 7.28
C PHE A 120 30.64 19.59 7.02
N PHE A 121 31.28 18.80 6.15
CA PHE A 121 32.69 19.00 5.79
C PHE A 121 32.95 20.37 5.12
N TYR A 122 32.01 20.83 4.29
CA TYR A 122 32.13 22.15 3.68
C TYR A 122 32.08 23.27 4.74
N MET A 123 31.17 23.17 5.72
CA MET A 123 31.08 24.12 6.83
C MET A 123 32.31 24.07 7.74
N GLU A 124 32.84 22.88 8.02
CA GLU A 124 34.06 22.69 8.81
C GLU A 124 35.26 23.34 8.12
N LYS A 125 35.46 23.09 6.81
CA LYS A 125 36.51 23.73 6.00
C LYS A 125 36.38 25.27 5.99
N ARG A 126 35.15 25.78 5.91
CA ARG A 126 34.89 27.22 5.93
C ARG A 126 35.25 27.82 7.29
N LYS A 127 34.90 27.15 8.40
CA LYS A 127 35.30 27.58 9.75
C LYS A 127 36.81 27.55 9.97
N ALA A 128 37.49 26.51 9.50
CA ALA A 128 38.95 26.40 9.61
C ALA A 128 39.67 27.57 8.91
N ASN A 129 39.21 27.96 7.72
CA ASN A 129 39.80 29.09 6.99
C ASN A 129 39.54 30.45 7.67
N THR A 130 38.38 30.65 8.32
CA THR A 130 38.08 31.89 9.04
C THR A 130 38.89 32.02 10.34
N SER A 131 39.14 30.91 11.04
CA SER A 131 39.98 30.93 12.26
C SER A 131 41.46 31.19 11.98
N GLN A 132 41.96 30.85 10.79
CA GLN A 132 43.32 31.16 10.36
C GLN A 132 43.51 32.62 9.90
N GLN A 133 42.41 33.38 9.76
CA GLN A 133 42.43 34.77 9.31
C GLN A 133 42.16 35.77 10.45
N LYS A 134 42.13 35.32 11.71
CA LYS A 134 41.94 36.16 12.90
C LYS A 134 43.21 36.26 13.73
#